data_AF-L9Y7T7-F1
#
_entry.id   AF-L9Y7T7-F1
#
_cell.length_a   1.000
_cell.length_b   1.000
_cell.length_c   1.000
_cell.angle_alpha   90.00
_cell.angle_beta   90.00
_cell.angle_gamma   90.00
#
_symmetry.space_group_name_H-M   'P 1'
#
loop_
_entity.id
_entity.type
_entity.pdbx_description
1 polymer ?
#
loop_
_entity_poly.entity_id
_entity_poly.type
_entity_poly.pdbx_seq_one_letter_code
_entity_poly.pdbx_strand_id
1 'polypeptide(L)' 'MDRSGFVKLAVIAFALVLVSFFVRGIGRIVLETETAELLQAPLAVIGFGLLVYLFIRATLDAVGLWPVEDPDA' A
#
# COMPACT_ATOMS: atom_id res chain seq x y z
N MET A 1 5.91 -16.36 3.34
CA MET A 1 4.49 -15.90 3.31
C MET A 1 3.95 -16.35 2.00
N ASP A 2 2.76 -16.90 2.07
CA ASP A 2 2.16 -17.55 0.92
C ASP A 2 1.76 -16.49 -0.10
N ARG A 3 1.82 -16.84 -1.38
CA ARG A 3 1.42 -15.96 -2.49
C ARG A 3 0.05 -15.28 -2.24
N SER A 4 -0.90 -15.99 -1.65
CA SER A 4 -2.22 -15.43 -1.27
C SER A 4 -2.13 -14.27 -0.28
N GLY A 5 -1.27 -14.38 0.74
CA GLY A 5 -1.01 -13.30 1.69
C GLY A 5 -0.34 -12.09 1.04
N PHE A 6 0.56 -12.32 0.09
CA PHE A 6 1.18 -11.26 -0.71
C PHE A 6 0.17 -10.47 -1.52
N VAL A 7 -0.67 -11.16 -2.29
CA VAL A 7 -1.67 -10.53 -3.14
C VAL A 7 -2.67 -9.74 -2.28
N LYS A 8 -3.12 -10.31 -1.15
CA LYS A 8 -4.04 -9.61 -0.25
C LYS A 8 -3.43 -8.31 0.30
N LEU A 9 -2.19 -8.34 0.76
CA LEU A 9 -1.50 -7.14 1.24
C LEU A 9 -1.28 -6.13 0.12
N ALA A 10 -0.96 -6.56 -1.10
CA ALA A 10 -0.80 -5.67 -2.26
C ALA A 10 -2.11 -4.94 -2.59
N VAL A 11 -3.24 -5.66 -2.58
CA VAL A 11 -4.57 -5.07 -2.78
C VAL A 11 -4.90 -4.06 -1.68
N ILE A 12 -4.62 -4.40 -0.41
CA ILE A 12 -4.85 -3.49 0.73
C ILE A 12 -3.97 -2.24 0.61
N ALA A 13 -2.69 -2.40 0.30
CA ALA A 13 -1.76 -1.29 0.14
C ALA A 13 -2.20 -0.34 -0.98
N PHE A 14 -2.58 -0.90 -2.12
CA PHE A 14 -3.11 -0.14 -3.25
C PHE A 14 -4.41 0.60 -2.90
N ALA A 15 -5.34 -0.08 -2.24
CA ALA A 15 -6.59 0.53 -1.78
C ALA A 15 -6.36 1.68 -0.80
N LEU A 16 -5.42 1.53 0.16
CA LEU A 16 -5.07 2.59 1.10
C LEU A 16 -4.52 3.84 0.39
N VAL A 17 -3.62 3.65 -0.58
CA VAL A 17 -3.11 4.76 -1.39
C VAL A 17 -4.22 5.42 -2.19
N LEU A 18 -5.08 4.62 -2.84
CA LEU A 18 -6.19 5.13 -3.62
C LEU A 18 -7.16 5.95 -2.75
N VAL A 19 -7.54 5.44 -1.58
CA VAL A 19 -8.38 6.16 -0.60
C VAL A 19 -7.68 7.44 -0.15
N SER A 20 -6.36 7.42 0.06
CA SER A 20 -5.61 8.63 0.41
C SER A 20 -5.77 9.73 -0.66
N PHE A 21 -5.71 9.37 -1.94
CA PHE A 21 -5.93 10.32 -3.04
C PHE A 21 -7.34 10.89 -3.04
N PHE A 22 -8.35 10.06 -2.80
CA PHE A 22 -9.74 10.51 -2.68
C PHE A 22 -9.94 11.44 -1.47
N VAL A 23 -9.39 11.09 -0.31
CA VAL A 23 -9.47 11.92 0.90
C VAL A 23 -8.85 13.29 0.65
N ARG A 24 -7.71 13.37 -0.04
CA ARG A 24 -7.11 14.68 -0.38
C ARG A 24 -7.87 15.41 -1.47
N GLY A 25 -8.29 14.73 -2.53
CA GLY A 25 -9.00 15.34 -3.65
C GLY A 25 -10.36 15.89 -3.24
N ILE A 26 -11.19 15.06 -2.60
CA ILE A 26 -12.52 15.43 -2.11
C ILE A 26 -12.41 16.30 -0.86
N GLY A 27 -11.48 15.98 0.04
CA GLY A 27 -11.28 16.72 1.28
C GLY A 27 -10.95 18.19 1.02
N ARG A 28 -10.17 18.53 -0.02
CA ARG A 28 -9.90 19.93 -0.38
C ARG A 28 -11.13 20.70 -0.90
N ILE A 29 -12.21 20.00 -1.28
CA ILE A 29 -13.46 20.61 -1.74
C ILE A 29 -14.42 20.81 -0.56
N VAL A 30 -14.46 19.85 0.37
CA VAL A 30 -15.45 19.80 1.46
C VAL A 30 -14.89 20.34 2.80
N LEU A 31 -13.58 20.23 3.02
CA LEU A 31 -12.89 20.57 4.26
C LEU A 31 -11.81 21.64 3.99
N GLU A 32 -11.31 22.25 5.07
CA GLU A 32 -10.10 23.07 4.97
C GLU A 32 -8.89 22.23 4.58
N THR A 33 -8.00 22.84 3.78
CA THR A 33 -6.80 22.20 3.23
C THR A 33 -5.97 21.48 4.30
N GLU A 34 -5.80 22.09 5.47
CA GLU A 34 -5.00 21.54 6.56
C GLU A 34 -5.62 20.27 7.15
N THR A 35 -6.96 20.23 7.28
CA THR A 35 -7.68 19.04 7.77
C THR A 35 -7.63 17.91 6.73
N ALA A 36 -7.79 18.24 5.44
CA ALA A 36 -7.70 17.27 4.37
C ALA A 36 -6.30 16.64 4.28
N GLU A 37 -5.25 17.43 4.52
CA GLU A 37 -3.86 16.95 4.52
C GLU A 37 -3.54 16.09 5.74
N LEU A 38 -3.97 16.49 6.94
CA LEU A 38 -3.80 15.69 8.16
C LEU A 38 -4.49 14.33 8.07
N LEU A 39 -5.68 14.25 7.45
CA LEU A 39 -6.39 12.98 7.26
C LEU A 39 -5.73 12.11 6.18
N GLN A 40 -5.29 12.72 5.08
CA GLN A 40 -4.65 11.99 3.98
C GLN A 40 -3.26 11.45 4.34
N ALA A 41 -2.47 12.20 5.10
CA ALA A 41 -1.09 11.86 5.43
C ALA A 41 -0.89 10.43 5.98
N PRO A 42 -1.61 9.97 7.03
CA PRO A 42 -1.41 8.62 7.56
C PRO A 42 -1.82 7.53 6.55
N LEU A 43 -2.91 7.74 5.79
CA LEU A 43 -3.34 6.80 4.75
C LEU A 43 -2.26 6.64 3.67
N ALA A 44 -1.70 7.76 3.22
CA ALA A 44 -0.66 7.76 2.20
C ALA A 44 0.64 7.15 2.70
N VAL A 45 1.08 7.50 3.91
CA VAL A 45 2.33 6.96 4.50
C VAL A 45 2.22 5.45 4.71
N ILE A 46 1.11 4.97 5.28
CA ILE A 46 0.90 3.53 5.53
C ILE A 46 0.78 2.78 4.19
N GLY A 47 -0.06 3.27 3.28
CA GLY A 47 -0.26 2.62 1.98
C GLY A 47 1.03 2.58 1.16
N PHE A 48 1.74 3.70 1.07
CA PHE A 48 3.02 3.78 0.35
C PHE A 48 4.11 2.93 1.02
N GLY A 49 4.21 2.97 2.35
CA GLY A 49 5.15 2.13 3.10
C GLY A 49 4.91 0.63 2.87
N LEU A 50 3.64 0.20 2.82
CA LEU A 50 3.29 -1.17 2.45
C LEU A 50 3.68 -1.51 1.01
N LEU A 51 3.48 -0.59 0.05
CA LEU A 51 3.92 -0.80 -1.33
C LEU A 51 5.45 -0.94 -1.42
N VAL A 52 6.21 -0.10 -0.72
CA VAL A 52 7.69 -0.21 -0.67
C VAL A 52 8.12 -1.54 -0.06
N TYR A 53 7.49 -1.95 1.05
CA TYR A 53 7.77 -3.25 1.68
C TYR A 53 7.51 -4.41 0.71
N LEU A 54 6.35 -4.42 0.04
CA LEU A 54 5.99 -5.46 -0.92
C LEU A 54 6.89 -5.45 -2.14
N PHE A 55 7.33 -4.28 -2.60
CA PHE A 55 8.27 -4.14 -3.70
C PHE A 55 9.65 -4.72 -3.34
N ILE A 56 10.19 -4.39 -2.16
CA ILE A 56 11.44 -4.98 -1.68
C ILE A 56 11.29 -6.50 -1.60
N ARG A 57 10.19 -6.98 -1.03
CA ARG A 57 9.93 -8.40 -0.90
C ARG A 57 9.84 -9.12 -2.26
N ALA A 58 9.12 -8.55 -3.22
CA ALA A 58 9.03 -9.09 -4.57
C ALA A 58 10.38 -9.06 -5.29
N THR A 59 11.20 -8.03 -5.04
CA THR A 59 12.57 -7.96 -5.56
C THR A 59 13.42 -9.07 -4.97
N LEU A 60 13.37 -9.28 -3.65
CA LEU A 60 14.10 -10.34 -2.95
C LEU A 60 13.69 -11.74 -3.41
N ASP A 61 12.41 -11.95 -3.73
CA ASP A 61 11.88 -13.16 -4.34
C ASP A 61 12.44 -13.36 -5.77
N ALA A 62 12.39 -12.31 -6.60
CA ALA A 62 12.90 -12.34 -7.97
C ALA A 62 14.41 -12.60 -8.06
N VAL A 63 15.19 -12.15 -7.07
CA VAL A 63 16.64 -12.46 -6.99
C VAL A 63 16.95 -13.75 -6.22
N GLY A 64 15.94 -14.48 -5.76
CA GLY A 64 16.09 -15.77 -5.06
C GLY A 64 16.69 -15.67 -3.65
N LEU A 65 16.76 -14.47 -3.07
CA LEU A 65 17.29 -14.26 -1.71
C LEU A 65 16.25 -14.55 -0.63
N TRP A 66 14.97 -14.30 -0.91
CA TRP A 66 13.88 -14.63 0.01
C TRP A 66 12.64 -15.06 -0.78
N PRO A 67 12.43 -16.38 -0.96
CA PRO A 67 11.31 -16.87 -1.73
C PRO A 67 9.97 -16.61 -1.02
N VAL A 68 8.96 -16.24 -1.81
CA VAL A 68 7.56 -16.21 -1.41
C VAL A 68 7.02 -17.62 -1.66
N GLU A 69 6.76 -18.39 -0.58
CA GLU A 69 6.16 -19.73 -0.69
C GLU A 69 4.96 -19.74 -1.66
N ASP A 70 5.07 -20.60 -2.67
CA ASP A 70 4.00 -20.96 -3.58
C ASP A 70 3.57 -22.37 -3.17
N PRO A 71 2.51 -22.53 -2.35
CA PRO A 71 2.08 -23.85 -1.90
C PRO A 71 1.58 -24.76 -3.04
N ASP A 72 1.49 -24.23 -4.27
CA ASP A 72 1.00 -24.90 -5.48
C ASP A 72 2.11 -25.19 -6.52
N ALA A 73 3.40 -24.96 -6.22
CA ALA A 73 4.52 -25.14 -7.15
C ALA A 73 5.33 -26.44 -6.92
#